data_AF-A0A9P6JLS3-F1
#
_entry.id   AF-A0A9P6JLS3-F1
#
_cell.length_a   1.000
_cell.length_b   1.000
_cell.length_c   1.000
_cell.angle_alpha   90.00
_cell.angle_beta   90.00
_cell.angle_gamma   90.00
#
_symmetry.space_group_name_H-M   'P 1'
#
loop_
_entity.id
_entity.type
_entity.pdbx_description
1 polymer ?
#
loop_
_entity_poly.entity_id
_entity_poly.type
_entity_poly.pdbx_seq_one_letter_code
_entity_poly.pdbx_strand_id
1 'polypeptide(L)'
;MVSAEDLEDVLEILGISTFGSSDRLSYLPVGQWISGLKLAVRWAYDGLRDTAIFYLNQNQEFCSNPVQQILYGRDYGVEQWLIDGCSHFVLRSHGPREQEAIPLGMTTTIALYDMRESMSISGFNLKAAIKSTFEDYL
;
A
#
# COMPACT_ATOMS: atom_id res chain seq x y z
N MET A 1 -6.02 -4.29 17.07
CA MET A 1 -5.57 -3.75 18.37
C MET A 1 -4.35 -2.86 18.09
N VAL A 2 -4.22 -1.70 18.72
CA VAL A 2 -2.98 -0.88 18.62
C VAL A 2 -1.94 -1.54 19.53
N SER A 3 -0.76 -1.88 19.01
CA SER A 3 0.34 -2.37 19.84
C SER A 3 1.05 -1.18 20.52
N ALA A 4 1.78 -1.44 21.60
CA ALA A 4 2.64 -0.42 22.19
C ALA A 4 3.69 0.08 21.18
N GLU A 5 4.21 -0.83 20.34
CA GLU A 5 5.16 -0.53 19.26
C GLU A 5 4.58 0.46 18.24
N ASP A 6 3.33 0.30 17.80
CA ASP A 6 2.69 1.24 16.87
C ASP A 6 2.69 2.68 17.45
N LEU A 7 2.48 2.80 18.77
CA LEU A 7 2.42 4.08 19.47
C LEU A 7 3.82 4.70 19.62
N GLU A 8 4.83 3.89 19.95
CA GLU A 8 6.22 4.31 20.03
C GLU A 8 6.72 4.85 18.69
N ASP A 9 6.42 4.15 17.59
CA ASP A 9 6.74 4.60 16.23
C ASP A 9 6.14 5.98 15.93
N VAL A 10 4.89 6.21 16.32
CA VAL A 10 4.24 7.52 16.12
C VAL A 10 4.84 8.61 16.99
N LEU A 11 5.18 8.32 18.24
CA LEU A 11 5.83 9.30 19.12
C LEU A 11 7.22 9.68 18.59
N GLU A 12 7.96 8.74 17.99
CA GLU A 12 9.21 9.02 17.31
C GLU A 12 8.99 9.92 16.09
N ILE A 13 8.04 9.57 15.20
CA ILE A 13 7.69 10.39 14.02
C ILE A 13 7.30 11.81 14.44
N LEU A 14 6.42 11.94 15.43
CA LEU A 14 5.96 13.25 15.91
C LEU A 14 7.11 14.03 16.54
N GLY A 15 7.92 13.41 17.39
CA GLY A 15 9.08 14.04 18.01
C GLY A 15 10.10 14.54 17.00
N ILE A 16 10.39 13.77 15.95
CA ILE A 16 11.27 14.20 14.85
C ILE A 16 10.62 15.33 14.05
N SER A 17 9.32 15.27 13.78
CA SER A 17 8.62 16.32 13.02
C SER A 17 8.57 17.66 13.77
N THR A 18 8.49 17.64 15.10
CA THR A 18 8.38 18.87 15.92
C THR A 18 9.72 19.43 16.35
N PHE A 19 10.74 18.58 16.52
CA PHE A 19 12.03 18.99 17.11
C PHE A 19 13.27 18.60 16.29
N GLY A 20 13.12 17.83 15.21
CA GLY A 20 14.21 17.29 14.41
C GLY A 20 14.29 17.87 12.98
N SER A 21 15.36 17.49 12.27
CA SER A 21 15.51 17.82 10.85
C SER A 21 14.70 16.87 9.97
N SER A 22 14.03 17.42 8.95
CA SER A 22 13.24 16.66 7.96
C SER A 22 14.02 15.50 7.31
N ASP A 23 15.34 15.66 7.14
CA ASP A 23 16.20 14.61 6.59
C ASP A 23 16.14 13.30 7.38
N ARG A 24 15.89 13.33 8.69
CA ARG A 24 15.82 12.12 9.52
C ARG A 24 14.57 11.28 9.24
N LEU A 25 13.47 11.93 8.84
CA LEU A 25 12.21 11.25 8.51
C LEU A 25 12.37 10.36 7.27
N SER A 26 13.20 10.77 6.31
CA SER A 26 13.48 10.00 5.09
C SER A 26 14.19 8.67 5.34
N TYR A 27 14.82 8.48 6.51
CA TYR A 27 15.54 7.26 6.86
C TYR A 27 14.75 6.32 7.77
N LEU A 28 13.53 6.69 8.17
CA LEU A 28 12.71 5.79 8.98
C LEU A 28 12.29 4.57 8.16
N PRO A 29 12.28 3.37 8.77
CA PRO A 29 11.91 2.13 8.09
C PRO A 29 10.44 2.15 7.65
N VAL A 30 10.12 1.38 6.60
CA VAL A 30 8.74 1.25 6.07
C VAL A 30 7.75 0.90 7.17
N GLY A 31 8.13 -0.02 8.07
CA GLY A 31 7.28 -0.45 9.18
C GLY A 31 6.77 0.70 10.05
N GLN A 32 7.63 1.67 10.37
CA GLN A 32 7.25 2.82 11.19
C GLN A 32 6.23 3.72 10.47
N TRP A 33 6.41 3.95 9.17
CA TRP A 33 5.44 4.71 8.39
C TRP A 33 4.11 3.99 8.24
N ILE A 34 4.10 2.65 8.18
CA ILE A 34 2.87 1.85 8.20
C ILE A 34 2.17 1.95 9.56
N SER A 35 2.90 1.83 10.68
CA SER A 35 2.37 2.07 12.02
C SER A 35 1.76 3.47 12.15
N GLY A 36 2.48 4.47 11.63
CA GLY A 36 2.03 5.86 11.58
C GLY A 36 0.74 6.04 10.79
N LEU A 37 0.66 5.45 9.59
CA LEU A 37 -0.54 5.49 8.76
C LEU A 37 -1.73 4.81 9.43
N LYS A 38 -1.52 3.63 10.01
CA LYS A 38 -2.55 2.87 10.74
C LYS A 38 -3.16 3.69 11.88
N LEU A 39 -2.32 4.36 12.67
CA LEU A 39 -2.77 5.21 13.77
C LEU A 39 -3.39 6.51 13.27
N ALA A 40 -2.84 7.12 12.22
CA ALA A 40 -3.41 8.32 11.60
C ALA A 40 -4.85 8.08 11.14
N VAL A 41 -5.12 6.96 10.47
CA VAL A 41 -6.47 6.58 10.05
C VAL A 41 -7.37 6.35 11.26
N ARG A 42 -6.88 5.64 12.27
CA ARG A 42 -7.65 5.33 13.48
C ARG A 42 -8.01 6.57 14.30
N TRP A 43 -7.13 7.57 14.32
CA TRP A 43 -7.32 8.81 15.08
C TRP A 43 -7.89 9.95 14.25
N ALA A 44 -8.22 9.71 12.97
CA ALA A 44 -8.64 10.74 12.02
C ALA A 44 -7.65 11.94 11.99
N TYR A 45 -6.35 11.64 11.98
CA TYR A 45 -5.30 12.64 11.90
C TYR A 45 -4.74 12.73 10.48
N ASP A 46 -5.39 13.53 9.65
CA ASP A 46 -5.08 13.67 8.22
C ASP A 46 -3.63 14.12 7.96
N GLY A 47 -3.09 15.04 8.77
CA GLY A 47 -1.71 15.50 8.60
C GLY A 47 -0.66 14.38 8.75
N LEU A 48 -0.85 13.47 9.72
CA LEU A 48 0.04 12.31 9.87
C LEU A 48 -0.18 11.28 8.76
N ARG A 49 -1.42 11.10 8.31
CA ARG A 49 -1.76 10.22 7.19
C ARG A 49 -1.06 10.68 5.91
N ASP A 50 -1.18 11.96 5.57
CA ASP A 50 -0.57 12.53 4.37
C ASP A 50 0.96 12.44 4.43
N THR A 51 1.54 12.70 5.60
CA THR A 51 2.99 12.58 5.83
C THR A 51 3.46 11.14 5.64
N ALA A 52 2.76 10.16 6.23
CA ALA A 52 3.12 8.75 6.07
C ALA A 52 3.01 8.30 4.61
N ILE A 53 1.95 8.69 3.90
CA ILE A 53 1.78 8.40 2.46
C ILE A 53 2.92 9.01 1.65
N PHE A 54 3.32 10.26 1.93
CA PHE A 54 4.40 10.94 1.24
C PHE A 54 5.75 10.20 1.36
N TYR A 55 6.12 9.74 2.56
CA TYR A 55 7.37 9.01 2.76
C TYR A 55 7.30 7.58 2.21
N LEU A 56 6.17 6.88 2.33
CA LEU A 56 5.98 5.56 1.74
C LEU A 56 6.09 5.58 0.21
N ASN A 57 5.56 6.62 -0.44
CA ASN A 57 5.68 6.82 -1.89
C ASN A 57 7.13 7.00 -2.37
N GLN A 58 8.03 7.46 -1.50
CA GLN A 58 9.44 7.63 -1.82
C GLN A 58 10.29 6.42 -1.43
N ASN A 59 9.72 5.46 -0.70
CA ASN A 59 10.45 4.32 -0.21
C ASN A 59 10.46 3.18 -1.26
N GLN A 60 11.66 2.82 -1.72
CA GLN A 60 11.85 1.78 -2.75
C GLN A 60 11.41 0.38 -2.28
N GLU A 61 11.60 0.05 -1.01
CA GLU A 61 11.18 -1.25 -0.45
C GLU A 61 9.65 -1.40 -0.55
N PHE A 62 8.91 -0.35 -0.20
CA PHE A 62 7.46 -0.32 -0.32
C PHE A 62 7.01 -0.36 -1.79
N CYS A 63 7.54 0.52 -2.63
CA CYS A 63 7.15 0.64 -4.03
C CYS A 63 7.48 -0.58 -4.89
N SER A 64 8.41 -1.44 -4.44
CA SER A 64 8.74 -2.71 -5.10
C SER A 64 7.94 -3.91 -4.59
N ASN A 65 7.09 -3.73 -3.58
CA ASN A 65 6.26 -4.78 -3.01
C ASN A 65 4.78 -4.62 -3.43
N PRO A 66 4.36 -5.23 -4.55
CA PRO A 66 3.00 -5.05 -5.06
C PRO A 66 1.92 -5.58 -4.11
N VAL A 67 2.22 -6.63 -3.34
CA VAL A 67 1.27 -7.20 -2.38
C VAL A 67 0.97 -6.20 -1.27
N GLN A 68 2.00 -5.56 -0.71
CA GLN A 68 1.82 -4.52 0.30
C GLN A 68 1.05 -3.32 -0.27
N GLN A 69 1.36 -2.88 -1.48
CA GLN A 69 0.64 -1.77 -2.12
C GLN A 69 -0.86 -2.08 -2.28
N ILE A 70 -1.22 -3.30 -2.69
CA ILE A 70 -2.62 -3.72 -2.80
C ILE A 70 -3.30 -3.74 -1.43
N LEU A 71 -2.66 -4.36 -0.44
CA LEU A 71 -3.21 -4.48 0.91
C LEU A 71 -3.44 -3.12 1.57
N TYR A 72 -2.41 -2.28 1.60
CA TYR A 72 -2.50 -0.99 2.27
C TYR A 72 -3.28 0.04 1.44
N GLY A 73 -3.25 -0.06 0.11
CA GLY A 73 -4.10 0.74 -0.76
C GLY A 73 -5.57 0.49 -0.49
N ARG A 74 -5.95 -0.78 -0.31
CA ARG A 74 -7.31 -1.20 0.07
C ARG A 74 -7.65 -0.80 1.51
N ASP A 75 -6.80 -1.19 2.46
CA ASP A 75 -7.11 -1.09 3.89
C ASP A 75 -7.10 0.36 4.38
N TYR A 76 -6.37 1.26 3.71
CA TYR A 76 -6.30 2.67 4.05
C TYR A 76 -6.88 3.59 2.98
N GLY A 77 -7.51 3.08 1.91
CA GLY A 77 -8.14 3.92 0.87
C GLY A 77 -7.14 4.82 0.14
N VAL A 78 -6.02 4.26 -0.30
CA VAL A 78 -5.03 4.95 -1.14
C VAL A 78 -5.10 4.35 -2.54
N GLU A 79 -5.99 4.92 -3.37
CA GLU A 79 -6.29 4.45 -4.73
C GLU A 79 -5.03 4.19 -5.56
N GLN A 80 -4.06 5.12 -5.51
CA GLN A 80 -2.84 5.03 -6.30
C GLN A 80 -2.03 3.76 -5.97
N TRP A 81 -1.95 3.37 -4.70
CA TRP A 81 -1.27 2.14 -4.29
C TRP A 81 -1.99 0.91 -4.79
N LEU A 82 -3.33 0.92 -4.75
CA LEU A 82 -4.11 -0.20 -5.25
C LEU A 82 -3.90 -0.38 -6.77
N ILE A 83 -3.90 0.73 -7.53
CA ILE A 83 -3.66 0.71 -8.98
C ILE A 83 -2.24 0.24 -9.29
N ASP A 84 -1.24 0.80 -8.64
CA ASP A 84 0.17 0.50 -8.91
C ASP A 84 0.50 -0.94 -8.50
N GLY A 85 0.05 -1.35 -7.31
CA GLY A 85 0.24 -2.70 -6.80
C GLY A 85 -0.40 -3.75 -7.71
N CYS A 86 -1.67 -3.57 -8.09
CA CYS A 86 -2.35 -4.45 -9.04
C CYS A 86 -1.63 -4.48 -10.40
N SER A 87 -1.23 -3.32 -10.91
CA SER A 87 -0.54 -3.23 -12.22
C SER A 87 0.80 -3.97 -12.19
N HIS A 88 1.63 -3.73 -11.18
CA HIS A 88 2.91 -4.43 -11.01
C HIS A 88 2.72 -5.94 -10.83
N PHE A 89 1.70 -6.35 -10.06
CA PHE A 89 1.39 -7.75 -9.84
C PHE A 89 0.92 -8.48 -11.09
N VAL A 90 0.12 -7.81 -11.92
CA VAL A 90 -0.39 -8.35 -13.19
C VAL A 90 0.70 -8.37 -14.27
N LEU A 91 1.57 -7.37 -14.32
CA LEU A 91 2.58 -7.23 -15.39
C LEU A 91 3.86 -8.07 -15.18
N ARG A 92 4.11 -8.56 -13.97
CA ARG A 92 5.34 -9.34 -13.69
C ARG A 92 5.39 -10.67 -14.44
N SER A 93 6.59 -11.21 -14.62
CA SER A 93 6.83 -12.43 -15.41
C SER A 93 6.36 -13.73 -14.75
N HIS A 94 6.13 -13.75 -13.44
CA HIS A 94 5.69 -14.94 -12.72
C HIS A 94 4.25 -14.82 -12.19
N GLY A 95 3.59 -15.97 -12.07
CA GLY A 95 2.27 -16.04 -11.45
C GLY A 95 2.28 -15.76 -9.95
N PRO A 96 1.10 -15.50 -9.36
CA PRO A 96 0.85 -15.51 -7.91
C PRO A 96 1.43 -16.72 -7.20
N ARG A 97 2.09 -16.47 -6.07
CA ARG A 97 2.57 -17.51 -5.16
C ARG A 97 1.60 -17.63 -3.98
N GLU A 98 1.55 -18.80 -3.37
CA GLU A 98 0.70 -19.06 -2.21
C GLU A 98 0.91 -18.05 -1.07
N GLN A 99 2.18 -17.71 -0.78
CA GLN A 99 2.56 -16.73 0.25
C GLN A 99 2.01 -15.31 -0.02
N GLU A 100 1.71 -14.99 -1.28
CA GLU A 100 1.12 -13.71 -1.70
C GLU A 100 -0.41 -13.80 -1.74
N ALA A 101 -0.93 -14.96 -2.16
CA ALA A 101 -2.37 -15.22 -2.23
C ALA A 101 -3.03 -15.23 -0.84
N ILE A 102 -2.35 -15.79 0.16
CA ILE A 102 -2.84 -15.85 1.55
C ILE A 102 -3.23 -14.46 2.08
N PRO A 103 -2.34 -13.45 2.10
CA PRO A 103 -2.70 -12.14 2.62
C PRO A 103 -3.66 -11.36 1.70
N LEU A 104 -3.58 -11.52 0.38
CA LEU A 104 -4.50 -10.85 -0.56
C LEU A 104 -5.94 -11.39 -0.46
N GLY A 105 -6.08 -12.65 -0.05
CA GLY A 105 -7.33 -13.38 -0.07
C GLY A 105 -7.66 -13.94 -1.45
N MET A 106 -8.54 -14.94 -1.46
CA MET A 106 -8.89 -15.68 -2.67
C MET A 106 -9.51 -14.78 -3.75
N THR A 107 -10.48 -13.94 -3.37
CA THR A 107 -11.20 -13.07 -4.31
C THR A 107 -10.25 -12.13 -5.06
N THR A 108 -9.39 -11.42 -4.33
CA THR A 108 -8.38 -10.52 -4.92
C THR A 108 -7.42 -11.30 -5.81
N THR A 109 -6.97 -12.47 -5.37
CA THR A 109 -6.02 -13.30 -6.11
C THR A 109 -6.60 -13.80 -7.43
N ILE A 110 -7.84 -14.29 -7.43
CA ILE A 110 -8.54 -14.72 -8.65
C ILE A 110 -8.69 -13.54 -9.61
N ALA A 111 -9.14 -12.38 -9.13
CA ALA A 111 -9.31 -11.20 -9.98
C ALA A 111 -7.99 -10.77 -10.64
N LEU A 112 -6.88 -10.80 -9.91
CA LEU A 112 -5.56 -10.52 -10.46
C LEU A 112 -5.12 -11.56 -11.50
N TYR A 113 -5.44 -12.83 -11.29
CA TYR A 113 -5.21 -13.89 -12.29
C TYR A 113 -6.03 -13.65 -13.56
N ASP A 114 -7.32 -13.36 -13.44
CA ASP A 114 -8.21 -13.12 -14.57
C ASP A 114 -7.75 -11.91 -15.41
N MET A 115 -7.29 -10.84 -14.74
CA MET A 115 -6.68 -9.69 -15.40
C MET A 115 -5.42 -10.07 -16.17
N ARG A 116 -4.56 -10.94 -15.60
CA ARG A 116 -3.34 -11.42 -16.28
C ARG A 116 -3.67 -12.21 -17.54
N GLU A 117 -4.62 -13.14 -17.48
CA GLU A 117 -5.01 -13.94 -18.65
C GLU A 117 -5.63 -13.07 -19.75
N SER A 118 -6.42 -12.08 -19.33
CA SER A 118 -7.07 -11.11 -20.23
C SER A 118 -6.08 -10.16 -20.92
N MET A 119 -4.84 -10.03 -20.44
CA MET A 119 -3.84 -9.17 -21.08
C MET A 119 -3.44 -9.62 -22.50
N SER A 120 -3.64 -10.89 -22.83
CA SER A 120 -3.40 -11.41 -24.18
C SER A 120 -4.44 -10.91 -25.20
N ILE A 121 -5.53 -10.29 -24.73
CA ILE A 121 -6.61 -9.77 -25.55
C ILE A 121 -6.26 -8.35 -26.02
N SER A 122 -6.28 -8.13 -27.33
CA SER A 122 -6.06 -6.81 -27.93
C SER A 122 -7.08 -5.79 -27.40
N GLY A 123 -6.59 -4.65 -26.91
CA GLY A 123 -7.43 -3.55 -26.40
C GLY A 123 -7.79 -3.65 -24.92
N PHE A 124 -7.26 -4.63 -24.16
CA PHE A 124 -7.48 -4.71 -22.72
C PHE A 124 -6.87 -3.50 -21.99
N ASN A 125 -7.69 -2.79 -21.23
CA ASN A 125 -7.27 -1.66 -20.40
C ASN A 125 -7.18 -2.08 -18.93
N LEU A 126 -5.95 -2.39 -18.49
CA LEU A 126 -5.68 -2.86 -17.14
C LEU A 126 -6.12 -1.86 -16.05
N LYS A 127 -5.86 -0.56 -16.24
CA LYS A 127 -6.24 0.46 -15.26
C LYS A 127 -7.76 0.57 -15.09
N ALA A 128 -8.51 0.47 -16.19
CA ALA A 128 -9.97 0.46 -16.16
C ALA A 128 -10.51 -0.82 -15.50
N ALA A 129 -9.91 -1.98 -15.81
CA ALA A 129 -10.27 -3.25 -15.19
C ALA A 129 -10.05 -3.20 -13.66
N ILE A 130 -8.89 -2.71 -13.21
CA ILE A 130 -8.60 -2.53 -11.77
C ILE A 130 -9.66 -1.65 -11.10
N LYS A 131 -9.94 -0.48 -11.68
CA LYS A 131 -10.94 0.45 -11.14
C LYS A 131 -12.33 -0.18 -11.02
N SER A 132 -12.76 -0.92 -12.04
CA SER A 132 -14.06 -1.59 -12.03
C SER A 132 -14.13 -2.75 -11.05
N THR A 133 -13.06 -3.54 -10.92
CA THR A 133 -13.04 -4.69 -10.00
C THR A 133 -12.98 -4.26 -8.54
N PHE A 134 -12.29 -3.16 -8.25
CA PHE A 134 -12.07 -2.70 -6.88
C PHE A 134 -12.84 -1.41 -6.55
N GLU A 135 -13.93 -1.13 -7.27
CA GLU A 135 -14.73 0.09 -7.08
C GLU A 135 -15.20 0.27 -5.63
N ASP A 136 -15.54 -0.82 -4.93
CA ASP A 136 -15.94 -0.80 -3.51
C ASP A 136 -14.83 -0.37 -2.54
N TYR A 137 -13.57 -0.31 -3.02
CA TYR A 137 -12.39 0.06 -2.24
C TYR A 137 -11.78 1.40 -2.67
N LEU A 138 -12.35 2.05 -3.69
CA LEU A 138 -11.91 3.33 -4.24
C LEU A 138 -12.85 4.46 -3.79
#